data_AF-A0A0M0K0T9-F1
#
_entry.id   AF-A0A0M0K0T9-F1
#
_cell.length_a   1.000
_cell.length_b   1.000
_cell.length_c   1.000
_cell.angle_alpha   90.00
_cell.angle_beta   90.00
_cell.angle_gamma   90.00
#
_symmetry.space_group_name_H-M   'P 1'
#
loop_
_entity.id
_entity.type
_entity.pdbx_description
1 polymer ?
#
loop_
_entity_poly.entity_id
_entity_poly.type
_entity_poly.pdbx_seq_one_letter_code
_entity_poly.pdbx_strand_id
1 'polypeptide(L)'
;MLPEVSGRALALNEPAKHALAAVEPRGTTIHFTFGTSVMMDFVKNWLHFAQKAGLTPLLVGAADLTLLKACSEMRVPAAGIIPELDRKPKQAEVYEMKSNWGYIRHHKSDFLEMGLVKVAFLWELLAVGFSVLISDLDVVWLNGHWQRWMTHSDPTHPAVPEAALIAAADVLVTTDGLDVRQDARGGLAGIIELNTGVVYFRQTVGAKAMVQSWRKAMLHQKGRPDLTENVNDQSLFNQVRRVEPDETSVGL
;
A
#
# COMPACT_ATOMS: atom_id res chain seq x y z
N MET A 1 19.89 -24.01 -2.18
CA MET A 1 20.28 -22.61 -2.38
C MET A 1 18.98 -21.80 -2.41
N LEU A 2 18.64 -21.14 -1.29
CA LEU A 2 17.42 -20.33 -1.22
C LEU A 2 17.64 -19.04 -2.04
N PRO A 3 16.65 -18.56 -2.81
CA PRO A 3 16.81 -17.34 -3.56
C PRO A 3 16.97 -16.15 -2.61
N GLU A 4 17.99 -15.33 -2.84
CA GLU A 4 18.20 -14.05 -2.15
C GLU A 4 16.95 -13.18 -2.30
N VAL A 5 16.34 -12.89 -1.15
CA VAL A 5 15.27 -11.92 -1.01
C VAL A 5 15.91 -10.53 -1.09
N SER A 6 15.82 -9.89 -2.25
CA SER A 6 16.22 -8.50 -2.40
C SER A 6 15.06 -7.70 -2.97
N GLY A 7 14.42 -6.91 -2.11
CA GLY A 7 13.73 -5.70 -2.55
C GLY A 7 14.83 -4.76 -3.04
N ARG A 8 15.18 -4.89 -4.33
CA ARG A 8 16.37 -4.29 -4.94
C ARG A 8 16.34 -2.77 -4.89
N ALA A 9 15.16 -2.17 -4.71
CA ALA A 9 14.97 -0.72 -4.69
C ALA A 9 14.76 -0.11 -3.29
N LEU A 10 14.69 -0.93 -2.22
CA LEU A 10 14.44 -0.43 -0.85
C LEU A 10 15.72 -0.03 -0.12
N ALA A 11 15.79 1.22 0.32
CA ALA A 11 16.84 1.73 1.19
C ALA A 11 16.40 1.61 2.65
N LEU A 12 16.64 0.45 3.27
CA LEU A 12 16.27 0.18 4.66
C LEU A 12 17.16 0.93 5.65
N ASN A 13 16.57 1.58 6.65
CA ASN A 13 17.31 2.06 7.81
C ASN A 13 17.68 0.90 8.77
N GLU A 14 18.56 1.14 9.73
CA GLU A 14 19.01 0.09 10.67
C GLU A 14 17.87 -0.56 11.47
N PRO A 15 16.89 0.19 12.04
CA PRO A 15 15.71 -0.41 12.66
C PRO A 15 14.92 -1.34 11.73
N ALA A 16 14.75 -0.98 10.46
CA ALA A 16 14.06 -1.82 9.48
C ALA A 16 14.86 -3.09 9.15
N LYS A 17 16.19 -2.99 8.97
CA LYS A 17 17.04 -4.17 8.76
C LYS A 17 16.90 -5.17 9.90
N HIS A 18 16.95 -4.68 11.14
CA HIS A 18 16.79 -5.52 12.32
C HIS A 18 15.38 -6.14 12.41
N ALA A 19 14.33 -5.33 12.23
CA ALA A 19 12.95 -5.80 12.31
C ALA A 19 12.62 -6.84 11.22
N LEU A 20 13.08 -6.63 10.00
CA LEU A 20 12.81 -7.52 8.87
C LEU A 20 13.68 -8.77 8.88
N ALA A 21 14.89 -8.72 9.44
CA ALA A 21 15.73 -9.91 9.62
C ALA A 21 15.18 -10.88 10.68
N ALA A 22 14.31 -10.40 11.58
CA ALA A 22 13.70 -11.18 12.65
C ALA A 22 12.45 -11.97 12.22
N VAL A 23 12.00 -11.84 10.96
CA VAL A 23 10.75 -12.44 10.47
C VAL A 23 10.98 -13.14 9.13
N GLU A 24 10.24 -14.24 8.93
CA GLU A 24 10.18 -14.91 7.63
C GLU A 24 9.29 -14.10 6.68
N PRO A 25 9.72 -13.78 5.44
CA PRO A 25 8.89 -13.01 4.52
C PRO A 25 7.53 -13.67 4.26
N ARG A 26 7.54 -14.96 3.93
CA ARG A 26 6.32 -15.71 3.66
C ARG A 26 5.54 -15.94 4.95
N GLY A 27 4.25 -15.63 4.91
CA GLY A 27 3.36 -15.74 6.07
C GLY A 27 3.34 -14.49 6.95
N THR A 28 4.29 -13.56 6.75
CA THR A 28 4.32 -12.30 7.50
C THR A 28 3.59 -11.20 6.72
N THR A 29 2.77 -10.42 7.46
CA THR A 29 2.17 -9.18 6.95
C THR A 29 2.94 -7.97 7.48
N ILE A 30 3.45 -7.13 6.59
CA ILE A 30 3.99 -5.82 6.96
C ILE A 30 2.82 -4.84 7.08
N HIS A 31 2.72 -4.17 8.23
CA HIS A 31 1.81 -3.05 8.44
C HIS A 31 2.54 -1.79 7.98
N PHE A 32 2.07 -1.24 6.87
CA PHE A 32 2.81 -0.26 6.09
C PHE A 32 2.05 1.07 6.01
N THR A 33 2.79 2.17 6.11
CA THR A 33 2.32 3.48 5.70
C THR A 33 3.43 4.17 4.94
N PHE A 34 3.16 5.28 4.26
CA PHE A 34 4.19 6.03 3.54
C PHE A 34 3.85 7.52 3.49
N GLY A 35 4.86 8.36 3.35
CA GLY A 35 4.67 9.78 3.11
C GLY A 35 5.97 10.56 3.10
N THR A 36 5.89 11.85 3.39
CA THR A 36 7.01 12.80 3.38
C THR A 36 7.18 13.47 4.75
N SER A 37 8.34 14.07 4.95
CA SER A 37 8.73 14.81 6.15
C SER A 37 7.79 15.97 6.49
N VAL A 38 7.10 16.56 5.50
CA VAL A 38 6.10 17.62 5.74
C VAL A 38 4.86 17.09 6.48
N MET A 39 4.62 15.77 6.48
CA MET A 39 3.52 15.09 7.18
C MET A 39 4.00 14.40 8.46
N MET A 40 5.10 14.85 9.06
CA MET A 40 5.70 14.21 10.23
C MET A 40 4.73 14.00 11.41
N ASP A 41 3.82 14.95 11.64
CA ASP A 41 2.84 14.80 12.73
C ASP A 41 1.85 13.67 12.46
N PHE A 42 1.45 13.45 11.19
CA PHE A 42 0.66 12.30 10.81
C PHE A 42 1.46 10.99 10.94
N VAL A 43 2.75 10.98 10.60
CA VAL A 43 3.63 9.81 10.82
C VAL A 43 3.67 9.44 12.30
N LYS A 44 3.88 10.41 13.19
CA LYS A 44 3.89 10.19 14.64
C LYS A 44 2.54 9.71 15.15
N ASN A 45 1.45 10.29 14.65
CA ASN A 45 0.09 9.91 15.01
C ASN A 45 -0.20 8.46 14.59
N TRP A 46 0.09 8.10 13.34
CA TRP A 46 -0.08 6.75 12.82
C TRP A 46 0.72 5.73 13.63
N LEU A 47 2.01 6.01 13.89
CA LEU A 47 2.87 5.15 14.70
C LEU A 47 2.31 4.94 16.10
N HIS A 48 1.87 6.01 16.76
CA HIS A 48 1.29 5.92 18.11
C HIS A 48 0.10 4.95 18.15
N PHE A 49 -0.85 5.12 17.23
CA PHE A 49 -2.06 4.30 17.21
C PHE A 49 -1.81 2.89 16.69
N ALA A 50 -0.95 2.69 15.70
CA ALA A 50 -0.55 1.38 15.22
C ALA A 50 0.16 0.56 16.30
N GLN A 51 1.07 1.18 17.06
CA GLN A 51 1.74 0.53 18.19
C GLN A 51 0.78 0.21 19.32
N LYS A 52 -0.13 1.15 19.67
CA LYS A 52 -1.16 0.94 20.69
C LYS A 52 -2.12 -0.19 20.31
N ALA A 53 -2.40 -0.36 19.02
CA ALA A 53 -3.18 -1.46 18.48
C ALA A 53 -2.42 -2.80 18.44
N GLY A 54 -1.11 -2.81 18.75
CA GLY A 54 -0.28 -4.02 18.75
C GLY A 54 0.11 -4.49 17.35
N LEU A 55 0.06 -3.62 16.35
CA LEU A 55 0.43 -3.98 14.98
C LEU A 55 1.94 -4.20 14.87
N THR A 56 2.34 -5.35 14.32
CA THR A 56 3.74 -5.70 14.12
C THR A 56 3.87 -6.75 13.01
N PRO A 57 4.96 -6.72 12.20
CA PRO A 57 5.95 -5.64 12.11
C PRO A 57 5.36 -4.38 11.45
N LEU A 58 5.84 -3.20 11.89
CA LEU A 58 5.55 -1.89 11.28
C LEU A 58 6.66 -1.50 10.31
N LEU A 59 6.33 -0.78 9.24
CA LEU A 59 7.30 -0.16 8.35
C LEU A 59 6.76 1.17 7.80
N VAL A 60 7.58 2.22 7.85
CA VAL A 60 7.28 3.52 7.22
C VAL A 60 8.03 3.66 5.89
N GLY A 61 7.31 3.88 4.80
CA GLY A 61 7.85 4.28 3.51
C GLY A 61 8.19 5.77 3.49
N ALA A 62 9.47 6.11 3.45
CA ALA A 62 9.93 7.47 3.36
C ALA A 62 10.06 7.90 1.89
N ALA A 63 9.27 8.88 1.47
CA ALA A 63 9.30 9.47 0.12
C ALA A 63 10.25 10.69 0.02
N ASP A 64 11.00 10.97 1.08
CA ASP A 64 12.13 11.91 1.08
C ASP A 64 13.19 11.48 2.12
N LEU A 65 14.42 11.97 1.97
CA LEU A 65 15.53 11.60 2.85
C LEU A 65 15.35 12.15 4.27
N THR A 66 14.66 13.28 4.42
CA THR A 66 14.43 13.93 5.71
C THR A 66 13.59 13.04 6.63
N LEU A 67 12.53 12.43 6.11
CA LEU A 67 11.70 11.48 6.83
C LEU A 67 12.46 10.20 7.16
N LEU A 68 13.28 9.68 6.23
CA LEU A 68 14.10 8.49 6.49
C LEU A 68 15.10 8.72 7.63
N LYS A 69 15.75 9.90 7.65
CA LYS A 69 16.66 10.31 8.72
C LYS A 69 15.92 10.46 10.05
N ALA A 70 14.80 11.17 10.07
CA ALA A 70 13.98 11.33 11.26
C ALA A 70 13.50 9.98 11.83
N CYS A 71 13.06 9.04 10.98
CA CYS A 71 12.70 7.69 11.42
C CYS A 71 13.89 6.94 12.03
N SER A 72 15.09 7.12 11.48
CA SER A 72 16.32 6.52 12.02
C SER A 72 16.64 7.07 13.41
N GLU A 73 16.54 8.38 13.62
CA GLU A 73 16.72 9.04 14.92
C GLU A 73 15.69 8.59 15.95
N MET A 74 14.43 8.43 15.53
CA MET A 74 13.33 7.91 16.36
C MET A 74 13.38 6.40 16.57
N ARG A 75 14.33 5.68 15.95
CA ARG A 75 14.43 4.21 15.93
C ARG A 75 13.16 3.51 15.40
N VAL A 76 12.51 4.14 14.44
CA VAL A 76 11.33 3.60 13.73
C VAL A 76 11.80 2.84 12.48
N PRO A 77 11.35 1.59 12.25
CA PRO A 77 11.59 0.89 11.00
C PRO A 77 11.07 1.68 9.80
N ALA A 78 11.98 2.08 8.91
CA ALA A 78 11.64 2.82 7.70
C ALA A 78 12.47 2.38 6.49
N ALA A 79 11.89 2.57 5.31
CA ALA A 79 12.52 2.32 4.02
C ALA A 79 12.37 3.55 3.12
N GLY A 80 13.46 4.04 2.55
CA GLY A 80 13.40 4.86 1.34
C GLY A 80 13.21 3.96 0.11
N ILE A 81 12.87 4.56 -1.03
CA ILE A 81 12.80 3.84 -2.31
C ILE A 81 13.39 4.66 -3.45
N ILE A 82 13.82 3.97 -4.51
CA ILE A 82 13.93 4.55 -5.85
C ILE A 82 12.73 4.05 -6.69
N PRO A 83 11.78 4.92 -7.10
CA PRO A 83 10.56 4.55 -7.83
C PRO A 83 10.80 3.92 -9.20
N GLU A 84 12.02 4.02 -9.72
CA GLU A 84 12.46 3.36 -10.94
C GLU A 84 12.69 1.87 -10.68
N LEU A 85 11.60 1.10 -10.63
CA LEU A 85 11.61 -0.36 -10.44
C LEU A 85 12.48 -1.12 -11.47
N ASP A 86 12.80 -0.50 -12.60
CA ASP A 86 13.62 -1.07 -13.68
C ASP A 86 15.13 -0.77 -13.54
N ARG A 87 15.55 0.00 -12.52
CA ARG A 87 16.96 0.38 -12.29
C ARG A 87 17.47 -0.22 -10.99
N LYS A 88 18.73 -0.66 -10.99
CA LYS A 88 19.45 -0.98 -9.74
C LYS A 88 19.93 0.34 -9.11
N PRO A 89 19.55 0.66 -7.87
CA PRO A 89 20.07 1.82 -7.13
C PRO A 89 21.59 1.80 -7.02
N LYS A 90 22.22 2.98 -7.03
CA LYS A 90 23.44 3.17 -6.26
C LYS A 90 23.03 3.37 -4.79
N GLN A 91 23.77 2.78 -3.84
CA GLN A 91 23.42 2.69 -2.40
C GLN A 91 23.06 4.01 -1.68
N ALA A 92 23.23 5.18 -2.30
CA ALA A 92 23.03 6.50 -1.70
C ALA A 92 21.85 7.30 -2.29
N GLU A 93 21.05 6.71 -3.17
CA GLU A 93 19.97 7.42 -3.86
C GLU A 93 18.62 7.05 -3.22
N VAL A 94 18.06 7.97 -2.42
CA VAL A 94 16.66 7.92 -1.99
C VAL A 94 15.91 8.91 -2.86
N TYR A 95 14.73 8.53 -3.35
CA TYR A 95 13.89 9.44 -4.10
C TYR A 95 13.44 10.60 -3.23
N GLU A 96 13.57 11.81 -3.77
CA GLU A 96 13.16 13.04 -3.13
C GLU A 96 11.90 13.53 -3.83
N MET A 97 10.74 13.32 -3.22
CA MET A 97 9.51 13.90 -3.74
C MET A 97 9.54 15.41 -3.56
N LYS A 98 9.89 16.13 -4.63
CA LYS A 98 9.94 17.58 -4.67
C LYS A 98 8.59 18.11 -5.15
N SER A 99 7.88 18.82 -4.28
CA SER A 99 6.77 19.67 -4.69
C SER A 99 7.15 21.13 -4.48
N ASN A 100 6.71 22.00 -5.38
CA ASN A 100 6.82 23.45 -5.20
C ASN A 100 5.87 23.98 -4.10
N TRP A 101 5.07 23.11 -3.49
CA TRP A 101 4.10 23.41 -2.44
C TRP A 101 4.28 22.47 -1.25
N GLY A 102 4.07 22.97 -0.04
CA GLY A 102 4.20 22.18 1.19
C GLY A 102 3.19 21.03 1.32
N TYR A 103 2.06 21.08 0.59
CA TYR A 103 1.02 20.04 0.61
C TYR A 103 0.68 19.56 -0.82
N ILE A 104 0.91 18.28 -1.08
CA ILE A 104 0.99 17.67 -2.42
C ILE A 104 -0.40 17.42 -3.05
N ARG A 105 -1.47 17.40 -2.24
CA ARG A 105 -2.83 17.01 -2.66
C ARG A 105 -3.47 17.94 -3.71
N HIS A 106 -3.00 19.16 -3.87
CA HIS A 106 -3.61 20.17 -4.74
C HIS A 106 -2.83 20.48 -6.02
N HIS A 107 -1.77 19.72 -6.34
CA HIS A 107 -1.04 19.87 -7.60
C HIS A 107 -1.20 18.66 -8.52
N LYS A 108 -1.58 18.96 -9.76
CA LYS A 108 -2.08 18.03 -10.80
C LYS A 108 -1.14 16.84 -11.09
N SER A 109 0.18 17.07 -11.09
CA SER A 109 1.18 16.03 -11.38
C SER A 109 1.71 15.32 -10.13
N ASP A 110 1.77 16.04 -9.01
CA ASP A 110 2.53 15.61 -7.84
C ASP A 110 1.75 14.56 -7.03
N PHE A 111 0.41 14.63 -7.04
CA PHE A 111 -0.44 13.64 -6.38
C PHE A 111 -0.39 12.27 -7.08
N LEU A 112 -0.35 12.24 -8.41
CA LEU A 112 -0.14 11.00 -9.18
C LEU A 112 1.26 10.42 -8.95
N GLU A 113 2.26 11.28 -8.78
CA GLU A 113 3.62 10.87 -8.45
C GLU A 113 3.70 10.20 -7.07
N MET A 114 3.00 10.72 -6.07
CA MET A 114 2.85 10.06 -4.76
C MET A 114 2.22 8.66 -4.88
N GLY A 115 1.22 8.49 -5.74
CA GLY A 115 0.63 7.19 -6.07
C GLY A 115 1.63 6.19 -6.68
N LEU A 116 2.53 6.66 -7.56
CA LEU A 116 3.59 5.83 -8.13
C LEU A 116 4.61 5.38 -7.08
N VAL A 117 4.95 6.25 -6.12
CA VAL A 117 5.83 5.88 -4.99
C VAL A 117 5.16 4.84 -4.09
N LYS A 118 3.87 5.04 -3.75
CA LYS A 118 3.05 4.06 -2.99
C LYS A 118 3.15 2.66 -3.63
N VAL A 119 2.87 2.58 -4.92
CA VAL A 119 2.86 1.32 -5.66
C VAL A 119 4.25 0.71 -5.83
N ALA A 120 5.30 1.51 -5.92
CA ALA A 120 6.67 1.01 -5.93
C ALA A 120 7.03 0.30 -4.61
N PHE A 121 6.68 0.87 -3.45
CA PHE A 121 6.88 0.20 -2.15
C PHE A 121 6.10 -1.12 -2.06
N LEU A 122 4.82 -1.11 -2.45
CA LEU A 122 3.99 -2.31 -2.47
C LEU A 122 4.62 -3.42 -3.32
N TRP A 123 5.10 -3.07 -4.51
CA TRP A 123 5.76 -4.02 -5.41
C TRP A 123 6.99 -4.66 -4.75
N GLU A 124 7.89 -3.86 -4.19
CA GLU A 124 9.13 -4.37 -3.61
C GLU A 124 8.87 -5.27 -2.39
N LEU A 125 7.92 -4.89 -1.51
CA LEU A 125 7.54 -5.69 -0.34
C LEU A 125 6.90 -7.03 -0.74
N LEU A 126 6.00 -7.01 -1.74
CA LEU A 126 5.40 -8.23 -2.28
C LEU A 126 6.44 -9.10 -3.00
N ALA A 127 7.38 -8.48 -3.73
CA ALA A 127 8.46 -9.16 -4.45
C ALA A 127 9.38 -9.90 -3.48
N VAL A 128 9.71 -9.28 -2.34
CA VAL A 128 10.44 -9.86 -1.23
C VAL A 128 9.75 -11.10 -0.65
N GLY A 129 8.42 -11.11 -0.61
CA GLY A 129 7.65 -12.25 -0.11
C GLY A 129 6.72 -11.95 1.06
N PHE A 130 6.60 -10.68 1.45
CA PHE A 130 5.63 -10.25 2.46
C PHE A 130 4.23 -10.10 1.87
N SER A 131 3.20 -10.29 2.72
CA SER A 131 1.90 -9.65 2.50
C SER A 131 1.96 -8.22 3.06
N VAL A 132 1.13 -7.31 2.58
CA VAL A 132 1.18 -5.90 3.01
C VAL A 132 -0.21 -5.42 3.37
N LEU A 133 -0.38 -4.92 4.59
CA LEU A 133 -1.53 -4.13 4.99
C LEU A 133 -1.10 -2.66 4.97
N ILE A 134 -1.45 -1.96 3.90
CA ILE A 134 -1.15 -0.54 3.77
C ILE A 134 -2.29 0.29 4.34
N SER A 135 -1.94 1.37 5.04
CA SER A 135 -2.88 2.42 5.41
C SER A 135 -2.26 3.81 5.19
N ASP A 136 -3.07 4.77 4.75
CA ASP A 136 -2.65 6.17 4.62
C ASP A 136 -2.31 6.77 6.00
N LEU A 137 -1.51 7.84 5.98
CA LEU A 137 -0.95 8.46 7.20
C LEU A 137 -2.00 9.10 8.12
N ASP A 138 -3.17 9.44 7.58
CA ASP A 138 -4.30 10.00 8.30
C ASP A 138 -5.23 8.93 8.92
N VAL A 139 -4.89 7.64 8.79
CA VAL A 139 -5.59 6.53 9.44
C VAL A 139 -5.21 6.39 10.91
N VAL A 140 -6.22 6.10 11.74
CA VAL A 140 -6.07 5.80 13.18
C VAL A 140 -6.50 4.36 13.44
N TRP A 141 -5.57 3.54 13.95
CA TRP A 141 -5.85 2.16 14.35
C TRP A 141 -6.39 2.11 15.79
N LEU A 142 -7.63 1.62 15.94
CA LEU A 142 -8.27 1.48 17.25
C LEU A 142 -7.97 0.15 17.93
N ASN A 143 -7.72 -0.91 17.16
CA ASN A 143 -7.33 -2.23 17.63
C ASN A 143 -6.59 -3.00 16.52
N GLY A 144 -5.91 -4.09 16.90
CA GLY A 144 -5.14 -4.95 16.00
C GLY A 144 -5.81 -6.30 15.68
N HIS A 145 -7.15 -6.39 15.71
CA HIS A 145 -7.86 -7.65 15.47
C HIS A 145 -8.32 -7.84 14.00
N TRP A 146 -7.71 -7.12 13.07
CA TRP A 146 -8.08 -7.12 11.66
C TRP A 146 -7.90 -8.49 10.99
N GLN A 147 -6.94 -9.32 11.47
CA GLN A 147 -6.60 -10.60 10.84
C GLN A 147 -7.83 -11.51 10.73
N ARG A 148 -8.66 -11.52 11.77
CA ARG A 148 -9.88 -12.34 11.84
C ARG A 148 -10.91 -12.00 10.76
N TRP A 149 -10.80 -10.82 10.14
CA TRP A 149 -11.71 -10.35 9.10
C TRP A 149 -11.09 -10.38 7.70
N MET A 150 -9.76 -10.42 7.57
CA MET A 150 -9.09 -10.18 6.29
C MET A 150 -8.18 -11.32 5.83
N THR A 151 -7.79 -12.26 6.70
CA THR A 151 -6.79 -13.27 6.32
C THR A 151 -6.88 -14.55 7.15
N HIS A 152 -6.49 -15.67 6.51
CA HIS A 152 -6.30 -16.97 7.15
C HIS A 152 -4.85 -17.18 7.68
N SER A 153 -4.03 -16.12 7.71
CA SER A 153 -2.61 -16.24 8.04
C SER A 153 -2.31 -16.46 9.51
N ASP A 154 -3.25 -16.16 10.42
CA ASP A 154 -3.12 -16.46 11.84
C ASP A 154 -3.94 -17.72 12.21
N PRO A 155 -3.30 -18.89 12.33
CA PRO A 155 -4.02 -20.12 12.71
C PRO A 155 -4.48 -20.10 14.18
N THR A 156 -3.92 -19.23 15.03
CA THR A 156 -4.30 -19.13 16.45
C THR A 156 -5.58 -18.29 16.64
N HIS A 157 -5.87 -17.38 15.71
CA HIS A 157 -7.10 -16.61 15.66
C HIS A 157 -7.72 -16.73 14.27
N PRO A 158 -8.40 -17.85 13.97
CA PRO A 158 -8.94 -18.09 12.64
C PRO A 158 -9.95 -17.01 12.25
N ALA A 159 -10.09 -16.83 10.93
CA ALA A 159 -11.05 -15.91 10.37
C ALA A 159 -12.47 -16.25 10.86
N VAL A 160 -13.28 -15.22 11.09
CA VAL A 160 -14.70 -15.43 11.41
C VAL A 160 -15.40 -16.07 10.19
N PRO A 161 -16.39 -16.96 10.38
CA PRO A 161 -17.05 -17.66 9.28
C PRO A 161 -17.58 -16.73 8.19
N GLU A 162 -18.09 -15.56 8.59
CA GLU A 162 -18.62 -14.51 7.71
C GLU A 162 -17.55 -13.92 6.79
N ALA A 163 -16.28 -13.97 7.21
CA ALA A 163 -15.15 -13.48 6.46
C ALA A 163 -14.45 -14.57 5.62
N ALA A 164 -14.93 -15.82 5.62
CA ALA A 164 -14.20 -16.95 5.04
C ALA A 164 -13.81 -16.73 3.56
N LEU A 165 -14.72 -16.15 2.76
CA LEU A 165 -14.48 -15.86 1.33
C LEU A 165 -13.54 -14.67 1.14
N ILE A 166 -13.78 -13.54 1.84
CA ILE A 166 -12.93 -12.35 1.70
C ILE A 166 -11.51 -12.61 2.22
N ALA A 167 -11.37 -13.44 3.25
CA ALA A 167 -10.08 -13.82 3.82
C ALA A 167 -9.25 -14.72 2.88
N ALA A 168 -9.81 -15.20 1.77
CA ALA A 168 -9.09 -15.88 0.70
C ALA A 168 -8.68 -14.95 -0.46
N ALA A 169 -9.16 -13.70 -0.48
CA ALA A 169 -8.88 -12.76 -1.58
C ALA A 169 -7.39 -12.40 -1.66
N ASP A 170 -6.94 -12.12 -2.89
CA ASP A 170 -5.60 -11.60 -3.18
C ASP A 170 -5.43 -10.15 -2.72
N VAL A 171 -6.50 -9.35 -2.89
CA VAL A 171 -6.55 -7.94 -2.51
C VAL A 171 -7.87 -7.69 -1.79
N LEU A 172 -7.81 -7.10 -0.60
CA LEU A 172 -8.98 -6.61 0.13
C LEU A 172 -8.90 -5.09 0.24
N VAL A 173 -10.02 -4.44 0.00
CA VAL A 173 -10.15 -2.98 -0.06
C VAL A 173 -11.56 -2.61 0.40
N THR A 174 -11.70 -1.45 1.05
CA THR A 174 -12.99 -0.96 1.55
C THR A 174 -13.70 -0.11 0.51
N THR A 175 -15.01 0.03 0.67
CA THR A 175 -15.80 1.00 -0.09
C THR A 175 -15.57 2.41 0.48
N ASP A 176 -15.53 3.42 -0.39
CA ASP A 176 -15.39 4.83 0.01
C ASP A 176 -16.72 5.43 0.52
N GLY A 177 -17.84 4.80 0.15
CA GLY A 177 -19.18 5.08 0.66
C GLY A 177 -19.77 3.86 1.37
N LEU A 178 -20.32 4.08 2.56
CA LEU A 178 -21.15 3.10 3.25
C LEU A 178 -22.61 3.27 2.82
N ASP A 179 -23.19 2.28 2.14
CA ASP A 179 -24.63 2.24 1.85
C ASP A 179 -25.26 0.99 2.46
N VAL A 180 -25.47 1.06 3.79
CA VAL A 180 -26.04 -0.03 4.59
C VAL A 180 -27.37 -0.54 4.02
N ARG A 181 -28.19 0.34 3.40
CA ARG A 181 -29.50 -0.06 2.87
C ARG A 181 -29.37 -0.87 1.59
N GLN A 182 -28.39 -0.51 0.76
CA GLN A 182 -28.09 -1.22 -0.47
C GLN A 182 -27.34 -2.52 -0.20
N ASP A 183 -26.36 -2.50 0.70
CA ASP A 183 -25.61 -3.67 1.17
C ASP A 183 -26.57 -4.73 1.74
N ALA A 184 -27.54 -4.31 2.56
CA ALA A 184 -28.55 -5.21 3.15
C ALA A 184 -29.49 -5.84 2.12
N ARG A 185 -29.60 -5.26 0.92
CA ARG A 185 -30.42 -5.79 -0.19
C ARG A 185 -29.63 -6.69 -1.14
N GLY A 186 -28.34 -6.90 -0.87
CA GLY A 186 -27.43 -7.62 -1.78
C GLY A 186 -27.27 -6.92 -3.13
N GLY A 187 -27.66 -5.66 -3.24
CA GLY A 187 -27.59 -4.92 -4.49
C GLY A 187 -26.21 -4.29 -4.64
N LEU A 188 -25.49 -4.61 -5.72
CA LEU A 188 -24.39 -3.77 -6.20
C LEU A 188 -24.98 -2.59 -6.99
N ALA A 189 -25.78 -1.73 -6.35
CA ALA A 189 -26.51 -0.67 -7.06
C ALA A 189 -25.72 0.66 -7.07
N GLY A 190 -24.60 0.67 -7.78
CA GLY A 190 -23.85 1.89 -8.08
C GLY A 190 -22.37 1.62 -8.33
N ILE A 191 -21.69 2.60 -8.93
CA ILE A 191 -20.24 2.68 -8.87
C ILE A 191 -19.87 2.92 -7.39
N ILE A 192 -19.65 1.84 -6.65
CA ILE A 192 -19.06 1.97 -5.32
C ILE A 192 -17.57 2.17 -5.56
N GLU A 193 -17.12 3.42 -5.41
CA GLU A 193 -15.69 3.71 -5.42
C GLU A 193 -15.03 2.98 -4.24
N LEU A 194 -13.92 2.34 -4.53
CA LEU A 194 -13.09 1.67 -3.54
C LEU A 194 -12.10 2.70 -2.99
N ASN A 195 -11.90 2.70 -1.67
CA ASN A 195 -10.98 3.59 -0.98
C ASN A 195 -9.60 2.94 -0.86
N THR A 196 -8.54 3.59 -1.37
CA THR A 196 -7.17 3.06 -1.32
C THR A 196 -6.40 3.46 -0.06
N GLY A 197 -7.08 4.04 0.92
CA GLY A 197 -6.53 4.48 2.20
C GLY A 197 -6.34 3.35 3.21
N VAL A 198 -7.01 2.20 3.06
CA VAL A 198 -6.66 0.95 3.76
C VAL A 198 -6.83 -0.23 2.80
N VAL A 199 -5.74 -0.92 2.48
CA VAL A 199 -5.74 -2.02 1.52
C VAL A 199 -4.85 -3.15 2.01
N TYR A 200 -5.34 -4.38 1.94
CA TYR A 200 -4.54 -5.58 2.16
C TYR A 200 -4.17 -6.22 0.83
N PHE A 201 -2.89 -6.46 0.63
CA PHE A 201 -2.32 -7.21 -0.48
C PHE A 201 -1.71 -8.51 0.05
N ARG A 202 -2.30 -9.65 -0.28
CA ARG A 202 -1.72 -10.96 0.02
C ARG A 202 -0.48 -11.18 -0.84
N GLN A 203 0.50 -11.91 -0.33
CA GLN A 203 1.62 -12.35 -1.15
C GLN A 203 1.20 -13.42 -2.16
N THR A 204 0.62 -13.01 -3.28
CA THR A 204 0.20 -13.90 -4.37
C THR A 204 0.57 -13.30 -5.72
N VAL A 205 0.46 -14.12 -6.77
CA VAL A 205 0.61 -13.66 -8.14
C VAL A 205 -0.50 -12.67 -8.53
N GLY A 206 -1.72 -12.85 -8.02
CA GLY A 206 -2.85 -11.96 -8.27
C GLY A 206 -2.65 -10.56 -7.69
N ALA A 207 -2.20 -10.47 -6.43
CA ALA A 207 -1.89 -9.18 -5.82
C ALA A 207 -0.75 -8.44 -6.55
N LYS A 208 0.30 -9.17 -6.95
CA LYS A 208 1.40 -8.63 -7.76
C LYS A 208 0.91 -8.10 -9.11
N ALA A 209 0.04 -8.86 -9.79
CA ALA A 209 -0.55 -8.44 -11.06
C ALA A 209 -1.43 -7.19 -10.90
N MET A 210 -2.20 -7.09 -9.81
CA MET A 210 -2.99 -5.89 -9.51
C MET A 210 -2.09 -4.66 -9.33
N VAL A 211 -1.04 -4.77 -8.51
CA VAL A 211 -0.07 -3.68 -8.27
C VAL A 211 0.61 -3.25 -9.57
N GLN A 212 0.98 -4.19 -10.46
CA GLN A 212 1.55 -3.87 -11.77
C GLN A 212 0.57 -3.14 -12.69
N SER A 213 -0.67 -3.62 -12.78
CA SER A 213 -1.71 -2.98 -13.59
C SER A 213 -2.03 -1.58 -13.08
N TRP A 214 -2.09 -1.40 -11.75
CA TRP A 214 -2.28 -0.11 -11.11
C TRP A 214 -1.13 0.86 -11.42
N ARG A 215 0.13 0.39 -11.35
CA ARG A 215 1.30 1.17 -11.79
C ARG A 215 1.19 1.57 -13.25
N LYS A 216 0.83 0.63 -14.13
CA LYS A 216 0.73 0.87 -15.58
C LYS A 216 -0.34 1.92 -15.89
N ALA A 217 -1.49 1.86 -15.22
CA ALA A 217 -2.55 2.86 -15.34
C ALA A 217 -2.04 4.27 -14.96
N MET A 218 -1.29 4.39 -13.84
CA MET A 218 -0.68 5.65 -13.45
C MET A 218 0.36 6.16 -14.44
N LEU A 219 1.26 5.29 -14.92
CA LEU A 219 2.28 5.67 -15.90
C LEU A 219 1.67 6.13 -17.24
N HIS A 220 0.54 5.56 -17.64
CA HIS A 220 -0.17 5.98 -18.86
C HIS A 220 -0.76 7.39 -18.75
N GLN A 221 -1.08 7.83 -17.54
CA GLN A 221 -1.59 9.19 -17.30
C GLN A 221 -0.45 10.20 -17.05
N LYS A 222 0.72 9.76 -16.57
CA LYS A 222 1.83 10.63 -16.18
C LYS A 222 2.27 11.55 -17.33
N GLY A 223 2.44 12.83 -17.03
CA GLY A 223 2.92 13.84 -17.98
C GLY A 223 1.86 14.44 -18.91
N ARG A 224 0.60 14.03 -18.78
CA ARG A 224 -0.51 14.67 -19.49
C ARG A 224 -0.73 16.12 -19.00
N PRO A 225 -0.92 17.08 -19.92
CA PRO A 225 -1.06 18.50 -19.57
C PRO A 225 -2.42 18.84 -18.94
N ASP A 226 -3.42 17.97 -19.14
CA ASP A 226 -4.80 18.14 -18.71
C ASP A 226 -5.15 17.38 -17.41
N LEU A 227 -4.14 16.85 -16.71
CA LEU A 227 -4.37 16.18 -15.43
C LEU A 227 -5.04 17.12 -14.42
N THR A 228 -5.90 16.53 -13.60
CA THR A 228 -6.52 17.16 -12.43
C THR A 228 -6.24 16.29 -11.22
N GLU A 229 -6.44 16.82 -10.02
CA GLU A 229 -6.31 16.08 -8.76
C GLU A 229 -7.23 14.84 -8.67
N ASN A 230 -8.25 14.76 -9.53
CA ASN A 230 -9.16 13.62 -9.64
C ASN A 230 -8.53 12.41 -10.36
N VAL A 231 -7.36 12.57 -11.00
CA VAL A 231 -6.57 11.48 -11.58
C VAL A 231 -5.47 11.12 -10.58
N ASN A 232 -5.74 10.11 -9.76
CA ASN A 232 -4.93 9.75 -8.61
C ASN A 232 -4.86 8.25 -8.41
N ASP A 233 -4.18 7.82 -7.34
CA ASP A 233 -4.03 6.40 -7.03
C ASP A 233 -5.40 5.72 -6.84
N GLN A 234 -6.33 6.31 -6.10
CA GLN A 234 -7.67 5.76 -5.89
C GLN A 234 -8.47 5.63 -7.20
N SER A 235 -8.56 6.70 -7.99
CA SER A 235 -9.36 6.68 -9.22
C SER A 235 -8.81 5.70 -10.24
N LEU A 236 -7.48 5.57 -10.33
CA LEU A 236 -6.83 4.62 -11.23
C LEU A 236 -6.87 3.17 -10.71
N PHE A 237 -6.89 2.97 -9.39
CA PHE A 237 -7.17 1.65 -8.80
C PHE A 237 -8.56 1.16 -9.21
N ASN A 238 -9.55 2.05 -9.10
CA ASN A 238 -10.93 1.78 -9.48
C ASN A 238 -11.10 1.50 -10.98
N GLN A 239 -10.30 2.13 -11.85
CA GLN A 239 -10.30 1.81 -13.29
C GLN A 239 -9.75 0.42 -13.58
N VAL A 240 -8.65 0.02 -12.94
CA VAL A 240 -8.04 -1.31 -13.15
C VAL A 240 -8.97 -2.44 -12.71
N ARG A 241 -9.78 -2.23 -11.67
CA ARG A 241 -10.81 -3.19 -11.24
C ARG A 241 -11.96 -3.35 -12.24
N ARG A 242 -12.20 -2.36 -13.11
CA ARG A 242 -13.31 -2.32 -14.07
C ARG A 242 -12.93 -2.84 -15.46
N VAL A 243 -11.96 -3.74 -15.60
CA VAL A 243 -11.82 -4.45 -16.88
C VAL A 243 -13.13 -5.19 -17.12
N GLU A 244 -13.94 -4.66 -18.02
CA GLU A 244 -15.19 -5.28 -18.45
C GLU A 244 -14.89 -6.71 -18.90
N PRO A 245 -15.73 -7.70 -18.55
CA PRO A 245 -15.66 -8.98 -19.24
C PRO A 245 -15.80 -8.68 -20.73
N ASP A 246 -14.79 -9.11 -21.50
CA ASP A 246 -14.79 -9.03 -22.94
C ASP A 246 -16.12 -9.66 -23.43
N GLU A 247 -17.03 -8.85 -23.97
CA GLU A 247 -18.36 -9.29 -24.45
C GLU A 247 -18.25 -10.38 -25.53
N THR A 248 -17.04 -10.67 -26.00
CA THR A 248 -16.71 -11.77 -26.91
C THR A 248 -16.61 -13.15 -26.26
N SER A 249 -16.70 -13.27 -24.92
CA SER A 249 -16.54 -14.54 -24.20
C SER A 249 -17.84 -15.22 -23.73
N VAL A 250 -19.02 -14.66 -24.05
CA VAL A 250 -20.30 -15.34 -23.86
C VAL A 250 -20.75 -15.95 -25.19
N GLY A 251 -20.11 -17.06 -25.54
CA GLY A 251 -20.43 -17.90 -26.68
C GLY A 251 -20.27 -19.37 -26.33
N LEU A 252 -21.14 -19.88 -25.46
CA LEU A 252 -21.50 -21.30 -25.34
C LEU A 252 -23.00 -21.43 -25.55
#